data_AF-A0A081B1U8-F1
#
_entry.id   AF-A0A081B1U8-F1
#
_cell.length_a   1.000
_cell.length_b   1.000
_cell.length_c   1.000
_cell.angle_alpha   90.00
_cell.angle_beta   90.00
_cell.angle_gamma   90.00
#
_symmetry.space_group_name_H-M   'P 1'
#
loop_
_entity.id
_entity.type
_entity.pdbx_description
1 polymer ?
#
loop_
_entity_poly.entity_id
_entity_poly.type
_entity_poly.pdbx_seq_one_letter_code
_entity_poly.pdbx_strand_id
1 'polypeptide(L)' 'MLDLETTDICIYDPMGSSYIIRVRALAEKLATCLPDYTPRKYRVQPYQSDLGVQVDSYNCGVYVL' A
#
# COMPACT_ATOMS: atom_id res chain seq x y z
N MET A 1 -2.60 3.52 0.28
CA MET A 1 -3.54 4.39 1.03
C MET A 1 -3.27 4.25 2.53
N LEU A 2 -3.18 5.37 3.24
CA LEU A 2 -3.02 5.43 4.70
C LEU A 2 -4.32 5.94 5.30
N ASP A 3 -4.94 5.17 6.18
CA ASP A 3 -6.11 5.57 6.95
C ASP A 3 -5.73 5.70 8.43
N LEU A 4 -5.76 6.93 8.94
CA LEU A 4 -5.37 7.26 10.31
C LEU A 4 -6.47 6.97 11.33
N GLU A 5 -7.72 6.82 10.89
CA GLU A 5 -8.85 6.48 11.76
C GLU A 5 -8.83 4.98 12.07
N THR A 6 -8.70 4.16 11.02
CA THR A 6 -8.69 2.69 11.13
C THR A 6 -7.31 2.11 11.42
N THR A 7 -6.25 2.92 11.38
CA THR A 7 -4.85 2.51 11.54
C THR A 7 -4.38 1.48 10.50
N ASP A 8 -5.05 1.45 9.35
CA ASP A 8 -4.73 0.56 8.25
C ASP A 8 -3.92 1.26 7.15
N ILE A 9 -2.92 0.53 6.67
CA ILE A 9 -2.06 0.92 5.57
C ILE A 9 -2.25 -0.08 4.45
N CYS A 10 -2.97 0.34 3.41
CA CYS A 10 -3.25 -0.48 2.24
C CYS A 10 -2.19 -0.23 1.16
N ILE A 11 -1.44 -1.26 0.79
CA ILE A 11 -0.47 -1.23 -0.32
C ILE A 11 -1.11 -1.82 -1.58
N TYR A 12 -0.96 -1.15 -2.72
CA TYR A 12 -1.55 -1.61 -3.98
C TYR A 12 -0.45 -1.78 -5.03
N ASP A 13 -0.50 -2.88 -5.76
CA ASP A 13 0.38 -3.17 -6.89
C ASP A 13 -0.46 -3.71 -8.05
N PRO A 14 -0.81 -2.85 -9.02
CA PRO A 14 -1.64 -3.26 -10.15
C PRO A 14 -0.94 -4.24 -11.08
N MET A 15 0.39 -4.37 -11.02
CA MET A 15 1.16 -5.27 -11.88
C MET A 15 1.40 -6.64 -11.26
N GLY A 16 0.95 -6.87 -10.01
CA GLY A 16 1.24 -8.12 -9.29
C GLY A 16 2.74 -8.42 -9.21
N SER A 17 3.55 -7.38 -9.10
CA SER A 17 5.00 -7.45 -9.21
C SER A 17 5.65 -7.90 -7.91
N SER A 18 6.93 -8.28 -7.98
CA SER A 18 7.74 -8.56 -6.79
C SER A 18 8.11 -7.29 -5.99
N TYR A 19 7.88 -6.09 -6.55
CA TYR A 19 8.17 -4.83 -5.87
C TYR A 19 7.26 -4.57 -4.66
N ILE A 20 6.11 -5.25 -4.55
CA ILE A 20 5.20 -5.16 -3.40
C ILE A 20 5.90 -5.39 -2.05
N ILE A 21 6.96 -6.21 -2.01
CA ILE A 21 7.78 -6.44 -0.80
C ILE A 21 8.50 -5.16 -0.38
N ARG A 22 9.07 -4.42 -1.34
CA ARG A 22 9.74 -3.14 -1.08
C ARG A 22 8.73 -2.05 -0.71
N VAL A 23 7.56 -2.05 -1.34
CA VAL A 23 6.45 -1.14 -1.01
C VAL A 23 5.97 -1.38 0.43
N ARG A 24 5.85 -2.63 0.87
CA ARG A 24 5.54 -2.97 2.28
C ARG A 24 6.58 -2.40 3.24
N ALA A 25 7.86 -2.65 3.00
CA ALA A 25 8.93 -2.13 3.86
C ALA A 25 8.94 -0.59 3.91
N LEU A 26 8.66 0.07 2.79
CA LEU A 26 8.51 1.51 2.73
C LEU A 26 7.30 1.99 3.54
N ALA A 27 6.15 1.31 3.43
CA ALA A 27 4.95 1.62 4.18
C ALA A 27 5.16 1.50 5.70
N GLU A 28 5.83 0.44 6.16
CA GLU A 28 6.20 0.27 7.58
C GLU A 28 7.12 1.40 8.06
N LYS A 29 8.11 1.78 7.24
CA LYS A 29 8.99 2.91 7.56
C LYS A 29 8.22 4.24 7.62
N LEU A 30 7.32 4.50 6.68
CA LEU A 30 6.49 5.70 6.68
C LEU A 30 5.54 5.73 7.90
N ALA A 31 5.03 4.58 8.34
CA ALA A 31 4.20 4.49 9.53
C ALA A 31 4.92 5.06 10.76
N THR A 32 6.22 4.80 10.90
CA THR A 32 7.04 5.30 12.02
C THR A 32 7.16 6.83 12.04
N CYS A 33 6.89 7.50 10.92
CA CYS A 33 6.91 8.96 10.81
C CYS A 33 5.54 9.60 11.12
N LEU A 34 4.48 8.81 11.34
CA LEU A 34 3.15 9.34 11.63
C LEU A 34 3.07 9.90 13.05
N PRO A 35 2.27 10.96 13.26
CA PRO A 35 1.94 11.40 14.61
C PRO A 35 1.30 10.25 15.38
N ASP A 36 1.65 10.13 16.66
CA ASP A 36 1.13 9.11 17.58
C ASP A 36 1.43 7.65 17.20
N TYR A 37 2.46 7.39 16.38
CA TYR A 37 2.92 6.02 16.03
C TYR A 37 3.12 5.12 17.26
N THR A 38 3.48 5.68 18.40
CA THR A 38 3.45 4.98 19.70
C THR A 38 2.37 5.62 20.57
N PRO A 39 1.35 4.86 21.04
CA PRO A 39 1.22 3.39 21.06
C PRO A 39 0.47 2.77 19.85
N ARG A 40 0.08 3.54 18.84
CA ARG A 40 -0.80 3.07 17.75
C ARG A 40 -0.07 2.14 16.77
N LYS A 41 -0.42 0.85 16.78
CA LYS A 41 0.11 -0.12 15.82
C LYS A 41 -0.63 0.02 14.49
N TYR A 42 0.08 0.47 13.45
CA TYR A 42 -0.44 0.46 12.09
C TYR A 42 -0.30 -0.92 11.44
N ARG A 43 -1.34 -1.37 10.74
CA ARG A 43 -1.34 -2.65 10.02
C ARG A 43 -1.12 -2.43 8.54
N VAL A 44 -0.07 -3.05 7.97
CA VAL A 44 0.18 -3.00 6.52
C VAL A 44 -0.42 -4.22 5.82
N GLN A 45 -1.33 -3.99 4.89
CA GLN A 45 -2.02 -5.05 4.15
C GLN A 45 -2.14 -4.76 2.64
N PRO A 46 -2.13 -5.78 1.78
CA PRO A 46 -2.43 -5.60 0.36
C PRO A 46 -3.86 -5.10 0.17
N TYR A 47 -4.05 -4.14 -0.73
CA TYR A 47 -5.36 -3.73 -1.21
C TYR A 47 -5.85 -4.74 -2.25
N GLN A 48 -7.03 -5.30 -2.03
CA GLN A 48 -7.71 -6.14 -3.01
C GLN A 48 -8.56 -5.24 -3.90
N SER A 49 -8.22 -5.17 -5.18
CA SER A 49 -8.98 -4.46 -6.20
C SER A 49 -9.74 -5.45 -7.06
N ASP A 50 -10.99 -5.10 -7.39
CA ASP A 50 -11.81 -5.87 -8.34
C ASP A 50 -11.36 -5.66 -9.80
N LEU A 51 -10.44 -4.71 -10.05
CA LEU A 51 -9.88 -4.43 -11.38
C LEU A 51 -8.88 -5.48 -11.86
N GLY A 52 -8.48 -6.41 -10.97
CA GLY A 52 -7.49 -7.44 -11.29
C GLY A 52 -6.07 -6.90 -11.44
N VAL A 53 -5.25 -7.67 -12.17
CA VAL A 53 -3.85 -7.34 -12.47
C VAL A 53 -3.77 -6.81 -13.89
N GLN A 54 -3.08 -5.68 -14.05
CA GLN A 54 -2.75 -5.09 -15.33
C GLN A 54 -1.98 -6.08 -16.20
N VAL A 55 -2.42 -6.23 -17.45
CA VAL A 55 -1.84 -7.18 -18.42
C VAL A 55 -0.85 -6.54 -19.41
N ASP A 56 -0.66 -5.23 -19.33
CA ASP A 56 0.31 -4.46 -20.09
C ASP A 56 1.38 -3.82 -19.18
N SER A 57 2.32 -3.06 -19.76
CA SER A 57 3.44 -2.45 -19.03
C SER A 57 3.38 -0.93 -18.90
N TYR A 58 2.30 -0.26 -19.34
CA TYR A 58 2.24 1.20 -19.43
C TYR A 58 1.04 1.84 -18.72
N ASN A 59 0.00 1.06 -18.41
CA ASN A 59 -1.20 1.54 -17.72
C ASN A 59 -1.13 1.53 -16.19
N CYS A 60 0.00 1.20 -15.55
CA CYS A 60 0.04 1.06 -14.09
C CYS A 60 -0.38 2.35 -13.38
N GLY A 61 -0.05 3.51 -13.97
CA GLY A 61 -0.52 4.80 -13.49
C GLY A 61 -2.03 4.92 -13.48
N VAL A 62 -2.72 4.39 -14.50
CA VAL A 62 -4.19 4.45 -14.61
C VAL A 62 -4.89 3.64 -13.51
N TYR A 63 -4.30 2.51 -13.09
CA TYR A 63 -4.87 1.69 -12.02
C TYR A 63 -4.70 2.31 -10.63
N VAL A 64 -3.76 3.25 -10.47
CA VAL A 64 -3.44 3.91 -9.18
C VAL A 64 -4.20 5.23 -8.99
N LEU A 65 -4.84 5.75 -10.04
CA LEU A 65 -5.69 6.94 -10.00
C LEU A 65 -6.99 6.68 -9.22
#